data_AF-A0A7M4DYP9-F1
#
_entry.id   AF-A0A7M4DYP9-F1
#
_cell.length_a   1.000
_cell.length_b   1.000
_cell.length_c   1.000
_cell.angle_alpha   90.00
_cell.angle_beta   90.00
_cell.angle_gamma   90.00
#
_symmetry.space_group_name_H-M   'P 1'
#
loop_
_entity.id
_entity.type
_entity.pdbx_description
1 polymer ?
#
loop_
_entity_poly.entity_id
_entity_poly.type
_entity_poly.pdbx_seq_one_letter_code
_entity_poly.pdbx_strand_id
1 'polypeptide(L)'
;MGQFSAVSFRGKFSKKLTAMANFKGHALPGSFFLLFGLWWSVKYSFKYLSQKLNRKCHRNRCYQHLDVIEGAAKVIFALIGMLAEQFVPDGPHMHLYSSQENSWVKLANWQHTTMYLFYGISGVVDVLSYSPLKVPLGLDRLMLSVAVFVEGFLFYYHVLHRPMLDQHIHSLLLVAIFGGAFSILLEVFLRDNVTLELFRASLTILQGTWFWQIGFVLYPPWGGPDWDEKDHGNIMFITMCFFWHYAAALLIMAINYTLTYWYVWGLAEVQQTSGVGCMMLYIMAHSTKSQLI
;
A
#
# COMPACT_ATOMS: atom_id res chain seq x y z
N MET A 1 2.80 -51.91 -23.97
CA MET A 1 2.41 -51.12 -22.77
C MET A 1 3.57 -50.18 -22.44
N GLY A 2 3.37 -48.85 -22.40
CA GLY A 2 4.42 -47.96 -21.88
C GLY A 2 4.51 -46.50 -22.39
N GLN A 3 3.55 -45.95 -23.12
CA GLN A 3 3.63 -44.55 -23.61
C GLN A 3 2.67 -43.54 -22.95
N PHE A 4 1.84 -43.96 -21.97
CA PHE A 4 0.80 -43.09 -21.40
C PHE A 4 1.21 -42.25 -20.17
N SER A 5 2.44 -42.38 -19.66
CA SER A 5 2.82 -41.73 -18.38
C SER A 5 3.65 -40.45 -18.51
N ALA A 6 4.31 -40.20 -19.65
CA ALA A 6 5.19 -39.03 -19.79
C ALA A 6 4.43 -37.71 -20.02
N VAL A 7 3.31 -37.74 -20.73
CA VAL A 7 2.49 -36.55 -21.05
C VAL A 7 1.75 -36.05 -19.80
N SER A 8 1.22 -36.97 -18.98
CA SER A 8 0.52 -36.65 -17.72
C SER A 8 1.47 -36.06 -16.66
N PHE A 9 2.70 -36.56 -16.60
CA PHE A 9 3.71 -36.04 -15.68
C PHE A 9 4.19 -34.64 -16.10
N ARG A 10 4.38 -34.39 -17.41
CA ARG A 10 4.71 -33.07 -17.95
C ARG A 10 3.59 -32.06 -17.71
N GLY A 11 2.33 -32.47 -17.82
CA GLY A 11 1.16 -31.64 -17.49
C GLY A 11 1.03 -31.33 -15.99
N LYS A 12 1.31 -32.29 -15.10
CA LYS A 12 1.36 -32.07 -13.64
C LYS A 12 2.55 -31.20 -13.22
N PHE A 13 3.70 -31.35 -13.86
CA PHE A 13 4.89 -30.55 -13.58
C PHE A 13 4.75 -29.12 -14.11
N SER A 14 4.14 -28.95 -15.29
CA SER A 14 3.74 -27.63 -15.82
C SER A 14 2.73 -26.94 -14.91
N LYS A 15 1.75 -27.68 -14.36
CA LYS A 15 0.82 -27.16 -13.33
C LYS A 15 1.50 -26.76 -12.02
N LYS A 16 2.65 -27.37 -11.70
CA LYS A 16 3.46 -27.06 -10.50
C LYS A 16 4.37 -25.86 -10.73
N LEU A 17 4.87 -25.65 -11.96
CA LEU A 17 5.63 -24.45 -12.33
C LEU A 17 4.74 -23.20 -12.51
N THR A 18 3.49 -23.35 -12.95
CA THR A 18 2.50 -22.26 -12.98
C THR A 18 2.07 -21.83 -11.58
N ALA A 19 2.42 -22.57 -10.53
CA ALA A 19 2.04 -22.28 -9.16
C ALA A 19 2.74 -21.05 -8.54
N MET A 20 3.58 -20.30 -9.28
CA MET A 20 4.07 -18.98 -8.83
C MET A 20 3.16 -17.82 -9.27
N ALA A 21 2.36 -17.98 -10.33
CA ALA A 21 1.24 -17.10 -10.65
C ALA A 21 -0.03 -17.73 -10.07
N ASN A 22 -0.27 -17.52 -8.78
CA ASN A 22 -1.37 -18.17 -8.07
C ASN A 22 -2.13 -17.16 -7.19
N PHE A 23 -3.22 -17.59 -6.57
CA PHE A 23 -4.01 -16.77 -5.64
C PHE A 23 -3.14 -16.06 -4.59
N LYS A 24 -2.14 -16.74 -4.02
CA LYS A 24 -1.24 -16.16 -3.00
C LYS A 24 -0.37 -15.04 -3.57
N GLY A 25 0.10 -15.19 -4.81
CA GLY A 25 0.86 -14.15 -5.52
C GLY A 25 0.08 -12.85 -5.70
N HIS A 26 -1.25 -12.88 -5.64
CA HIS A 26 -2.10 -11.70 -5.69
C HIS A 26 -2.59 -11.26 -4.30
N ALA A 27 -3.01 -12.21 -3.47
CA ALA A 27 -3.51 -11.92 -2.12
C ALA A 27 -2.44 -11.33 -1.20
N LEU A 28 -1.18 -11.75 -1.33
CA LEU A 28 -0.08 -11.22 -0.51
C LEU A 28 0.20 -9.73 -0.78
N PRO A 29 0.54 -9.28 -2.00
CA PRO A 29 0.71 -7.86 -2.28
C PRO A 29 -0.58 -7.07 -2.02
N GLY A 30 -1.75 -7.63 -2.37
CA GLY A 30 -3.04 -7.01 -2.07
C GLY A 30 -3.25 -6.72 -0.59
N SER A 31 -2.83 -7.64 0.28
CA SER A 31 -2.89 -7.45 1.74
C SER A 31 -1.96 -6.35 2.22
N PHE A 32 -0.73 -6.27 1.70
CA PHE A 32 0.20 -5.18 2.03
C PHE A 32 -0.38 -3.82 1.65
N PHE A 33 -0.83 -3.65 0.40
CA PHE A 33 -1.43 -2.38 -0.05
C PHE A 33 -2.68 -2.03 0.75
N LEU A 34 -3.55 -3.00 1.05
CA LEU A 34 -4.73 -2.76 1.86
C LEU A 34 -4.38 -2.28 3.27
N LEU A 35 -3.39 -2.91 3.93
CA LEU A 35 -2.92 -2.50 5.26
C LEU A 35 -2.32 -1.09 5.24
N PHE A 36 -1.46 -0.78 4.27
CA PHE A 36 -0.89 0.56 4.13
C PHE A 36 -1.96 1.62 3.81
N GLY A 37 -2.91 1.31 2.94
CA GLY A 37 -4.03 2.19 2.61
C GLY A 37 -4.93 2.48 3.82
N LEU A 38 -5.28 1.45 4.59
CA LEU A 38 -6.04 1.60 5.84
C LEU A 38 -5.26 2.41 6.89
N TRP A 39 -3.97 2.11 7.07
CA TRP A 39 -3.09 2.86 7.96
C TRP A 39 -3.05 4.35 7.58
N TRP A 40 -2.83 4.65 6.30
CA TRP A 40 -2.81 6.02 5.78
C TRP A 40 -4.14 6.74 5.95
N SER A 41 -5.27 6.06 5.73
CA SER A 41 -6.60 6.66 5.91
C SER A 41 -6.83 7.17 7.33
N VAL A 42 -6.34 6.45 8.35
CA VAL A 42 -6.44 6.86 9.75
C VAL A 42 -5.38 7.90 10.09
N LYS A 43 -4.11 7.65 9.71
CA LYS A 43 -2.96 8.54 10.00
C LYS A 43 -3.19 9.97 9.51
N TYR A 44 -3.62 10.15 8.26
CA TYR A 44 -3.82 11.48 7.66
C TYR A 44 -5.05 12.19 8.23
N SER A 45 -6.16 11.47 8.42
CA SER A 45 -7.34 12.00 9.11
C SER A 45 -6.96 12.49 10.51
N PHE A 46 -6.19 11.70 11.25
CA PHE A 46 -5.79 12.01 12.61
C PHE A 46 -4.85 13.22 12.65
N LYS A 47 -3.86 13.28 11.75
CA LYS A 47 -2.96 14.43 11.55
C LYS A 47 -3.75 15.71 11.34
N TYR A 48 -4.63 15.73 10.34
CA TYR A 48 -5.40 16.92 9.98
C TYR A 48 -6.35 17.38 11.09
N LEU A 49 -7.20 16.47 11.58
CA LEU A 49 -8.20 16.79 12.60
C LEU A 49 -7.57 17.32 13.89
N SER A 50 -6.42 16.78 14.22
CA SER A 50 -5.74 17.13 15.45
C SER A 50 -5.04 18.47 15.41
N GLN A 51 -4.48 18.84 14.26
CA GLN A 51 -3.98 20.19 14.02
C GLN A 51 -5.12 21.20 14.07
N LYS A 52 -6.31 20.82 13.57
CA LYS A 52 -7.49 21.69 13.54
C LYS A 52 -8.17 21.86 14.90
N LEU A 53 -8.31 20.79 15.67
CA LEU A 53 -9.07 20.77 16.93
C LEU A 53 -8.21 21.03 18.18
N ASN A 54 -6.90 20.76 18.17
CA ASN A 54 -6.07 20.82 19.37
C ASN A 54 -4.75 21.58 19.14
N ARG A 55 -4.79 22.92 19.30
CA ARG A 55 -3.72 23.88 18.92
C ARG A 55 -2.43 23.82 19.76
N LYS A 56 -2.37 23.07 20.88
CA LYS A 56 -1.27 23.18 21.87
C LYS A 56 -0.30 21.99 21.97
N CYS A 57 -0.47 20.91 21.21
CA CYS A 57 0.33 19.71 21.47
C CYS A 57 1.64 19.66 20.67
N HIS A 58 2.72 19.20 21.31
CA HIS A 58 4.06 18.85 20.80
C HIS A 58 4.06 17.76 19.70
N ARG A 59 2.99 17.67 18.92
CA ARG A 59 2.57 16.48 18.17
C ARG A 59 3.37 16.22 16.90
N ASN A 60 4.14 17.20 16.42
CA ASN A 60 5.07 17.00 15.30
C ASN A 60 6.05 15.84 15.56
N ARG A 61 6.53 15.66 16.79
CA ARG A 61 7.51 14.59 17.08
C ARG A 61 6.90 13.18 16.98
N CYS A 62 5.63 13.00 17.37
CA CYS A 62 4.95 11.71 17.24
C CYS A 62 4.75 11.32 15.76
N TYR A 63 4.34 12.28 14.92
CA TYR A 63 4.22 12.05 13.47
C TYR A 63 5.56 11.73 12.82
N GLN A 64 6.63 12.42 13.23
CA GLN A 64 7.99 12.11 12.78
C GLN A 64 8.38 10.67 13.13
N HIS A 65 8.09 10.20 14.35
CA HIS A 65 8.35 8.81 14.74
C HIS A 65 7.55 7.80 13.89
N LEU A 66 6.28 8.08 13.61
CA LEU A 66 5.45 7.22 12.76
C LEU A 66 6.00 7.15 11.32
N ASP A 67 6.46 8.25 10.77
CA ASP A 67 7.06 8.27 9.43
C ASP A 67 8.39 7.51 9.38
N VAL A 68 9.23 7.63 10.43
CA VAL A 68 10.47 6.84 10.54
C VAL A 68 10.17 5.34 10.67
N ILE A 69 9.16 4.96 11.46
CA ILE A 69 8.74 3.56 11.59
C ILE A 69 8.22 3.03 10.25
N GLU A 70 7.44 3.83 9.52
CA GLU A 70 6.95 3.48 8.19
C GLU A 70 8.10 3.28 7.19
N GLY A 71 9.07 4.19 7.18
CA GLY A 71 10.28 4.08 6.37
C GLY A 71 11.10 2.83 6.69
N ALA A 72 11.32 2.56 7.99
CA ALA A 72 12.01 1.36 8.44
C ALA A 72 11.26 0.07 8.04
N ALA A 73 9.93 0.05 8.15
CA ALA A 73 9.10 -1.06 7.72
C ALA A 73 9.23 -1.31 6.21
N LYS A 74 9.21 -0.26 5.38
CA LYS A 74 9.45 -0.36 3.92
C LYS A 74 10.82 -0.99 3.63
N VAL A 75 11.88 -0.55 4.30
CA VAL A 75 13.23 -1.11 4.13
C VAL A 75 13.28 -2.59 4.52
N ILE A 76 12.73 -2.95 5.68
CA ILE A 76 12.74 -4.33 6.17
C ILE A 76 11.97 -5.24 5.22
N PHE A 77 10.75 -4.86 4.82
CA PHE A 77 9.94 -5.67 3.91
C PHE A 77 10.56 -5.76 2.51
N ALA A 78 11.16 -4.69 2.00
CA ALA A 78 11.88 -4.72 0.74
C ALA A 78 13.07 -5.68 0.79
N LEU A 79 13.86 -5.66 1.86
CA LEU A 79 15.00 -6.58 2.02
C LEU A 79 14.52 -8.04 2.11
N ILE A 80 13.49 -8.31 2.92
CA ILE A 80 12.91 -9.66 3.01
C ILE A 80 12.39 -10.12 1.64
N GLY A 81 11.67 -9.24 0.92
CA GLY A 81 11.12 -9.53 -0.40
C GLY A 81 12.22 -9.84 -1.43
N MET A 82 13.27 -9.01 -1.50
CA MET A 82 14.41 -9.27 -2.38
C MET A 82 15.12 -10.59 -2.05
N LEU A 83 15.35 -10.86 -0.76
CA LEU A 83 15.97 -12.11 -0.34
C LEU A 83 15.11 -13.33 -0.68
N ALA A 84 13.80 -13.24 -0.45
CA ALA A 84 12.85 -14.30 -0.76
C ALA A 84 12.77 -14.55 -2.28
N GLU A 85 12.68 -13.50 -3.10
CA GLU A 85 12.62 -13.65 -4.56
C GLU A 85 13.91 -14.22 -5.15
N GLN A 86 15.08 -13.88 -4.58
CA GLN A 86 16.37 -14.30 -5.12
C GLN A 86 16.84 -15.67 -4.61
N PHE A 87 16.62 -15.99 -3.33
CA PHE A 87 17.35 -17.08 -2.64
C PHE A 87 16.45 -18.18 -2.07
N VAL A 88 15.15 -18.21 -2.34
CA VAL A 88 14.37 -19.44 -2.14
C VAL A 88 14.97 -20.58 -2.99
N PRO A 89 14.77 -21.87 -2.64
CA PRO A 89 15.35 -22.98 -3.40
C PRO A 89 15.05 -22.95 -4.90
N ASP A 90 13.88 -22.43 -5.26
CA ASP A 90 13.45 -22.19 -6.64
C ASP A 90 13.66 -20.74 -7.09
N GLY A 91 14.64 -20.01 -6.56
CA GLY A 91 14.99 -18.64 -6.96
C GLY A 91 16.00 -18.59 -8.12
N PRO A 92 16.27 -17.41 -8.70
CA PRO A 92 17.33 -17.19 -9.69
C PRO A 92 18.74 -17.14 -9.08
N HIS A 93 18.89 -17.02 -7.76
CA HIS A 93 20.19 -17.00 -7.05
C HIS A 93 21.19 -15.99 -7.63
N MET A 94 20.73 -14.76 -7.90
CA MET A 94 21.52 -13.66 -8.51
C MET A 94 22.03 -13.95 -9.93
N HIS A 95 21.52 -14.99 -10.58
CA HIS A 95 21.82 -15.28 -11.97
C HIS A 95 20.72 -14.71 -12.87
N LEU A 96 21.07 -13.69 -13.67
CA LEU A 96 20.10 -13.01 -14.55
C LEU A 96 19.93 -13.72 -15.90
N TYR A 97 21.01 -14.27 -16.45
CA TYR A 97 21.03 -14.77 -17.82
C TYR A 97 21.86 -16.06 -17.94
N SER A 98 21.27 -17.09 -18.52
CA SER A 98 21.95 -18.35 -18.81
C SER A 98 22.57 -18.32 -20.19
N SER A 99 23.90 -18.25 -20.24
CA SER A 99 24.65 -18.35 -21.49
C SER A 99 24.52 -19.74 -22.13
N GLN A 100 24.30 -20.78 -21.33
CA GLN A 100 24.12 -22.15 -21.82
C GLN A 100 22.76 -22.35 -22.50
N GLU A 101 21.70 -21.78 -21.92
CA GLU A 101 20.34 -21.88 -22.46
C GLU A 101 19.96 -20.72 -23.38
N ASN A 102 20.84 -19.73 -23.53
CA ASN A 102 20.62 -18.48 -24.26
C ASN A 102 19.30 -17.80 -23.84
N SER A 103 19.00 -17.81 -22.54
CA SER A 103 17.68 -17.44 -21.99
C SER A 103 17.78 -16.67 -20.67
N TRP A 104 16.75 -15.88 -20.38
CA TRP A 104 16.61 -15.15 -19.11
C TRP A 104 16.19 -16.10 -17.99
N VAL A 105 16.82 -15.97 -16.82
CA VAL A 105 16.51 -16.83 -15.68
C VAL A 105 15.48 -16.15 -14.78
N LYS A 106 14.26 -16.71 -14.75
CA LYS A 106 13.19 -16.33 -13.83
C LYS A 106 12.94 -14.81 -13.77
N LEU A 107 12.73 -14.21 -14.94
CA LEU A 107 12.65 -12.75 -15.11
C LEU A 107 11.54 -12.09 -14.27
N ALA A 108 10.44 -12.81 -14.00
CA ALA A 108 9.38 -12.31 -13.10
C ALA A 108 9.91 -12.04 -11.67
N ASN A 109 10.73 -12.94 -11.11
CA ASN A 109 11.36 -12.74 -9.80
C ASN A 109 12.30 -11.53 -9.80
N TRP A 110 12.99 -11.27 -10.92
CA TRP A 110 13.81 -10.07 -11.10
C TRP A 110 12.98 -8.78 -11.18
N GLN A 111 11.81 -8.81 -11.82
CA GLN A 111 10.87 -7.68 -11.79
C GLN A 111 10.40 -7.39 -10.36
N HIS A 112 10.02 -8.41 -9.59
CA HIS A 112 9.64 -8.23 -8.18
C HIS A 112 10.81 -7.71 -7.33
N THR A 113 12.02 -8.26 -7.52
CA THR A 113 13.24 -7.79 -6.84
C THR A 113 13.50 -6.32 -7.13
N THR A 114 13.33 -5.89 -8.38
CA THR A 114 13.47 -4.48 -8.78
C THR A 114 12.41 -3.61 -8.12
N MET A 115 11.14 -4.04 -8.11
CA MET A 115 10.07 -3.34 -7.42
C MET A 115 10.39 -3.16 -5.93
N TYR A 116 10.80 -4.23 -5.23
CA TYR A 116 11.19 -4.17 -3.82
C TYR A 116 12.37 -3.22 -3.58
N LEU A 117 13.38 -3.23 -4.45
CA LEU A 117 14.52 -2.31 -4.37
C LEU A 117 14.05 -0.84 -4.33
N PHE A 118 13.14 -0.43 -5.22
CA PHE A 118 12.68 0.95 -5.26
C PHE A 118 11.82 1.34 -4.04
N TYR A 119 10.96 0.44 -3.55
CA TYR A 119 10.27 0.66 -2.27
C TYR A 119 11.24 0.73 -1.09
N GLY A 120 12.30 -0.07 -1.11
CA GLY A 120 13.38 -0.01 -0.12
C GLY A 120 14.11 1.33 -0.14
N ILE A 121 14.45 1.85 -1.32
CA ILE A 121 15.06 3.19 -1.48
C ILE A 121 14.10 4.26 -0.96
N SER A 122 12.81 4.20 -1.28
CA SER A 122 11.81 5.10 -0.71
C SER A 122 11.80 5.06 0.83
N GLY A 123 11.83 3.86 1.42
CA GLY A 123 11.91 3.71 2.88
C GLY A 123 13.19 4.29 3.50
N VAL A 124 14.33 4.16 2.83
CA VAL A 124 15.59 4.80 3.25
C VAL A 124 15.42 6.32 3.25
N VAL A 125 14.84 6.89 2.20
CA VAL A 125 14.63 8.34 2.11
C VAL A 125 13.66 8.84 3.18
N ASP A 126 12.60 8.09 3.49
CA ASP A 126 11.68 8.40 4.59
C ASP A 126 12.42 8.51 5.93
N VAL A 127 13.31 7.55 6.24
CA VAL A 127 14.12 7.57 7.48
C VAL A 127 15.11 8.72 7.48
N LEU A 128 15.82 8.94 6.36
CA LEU A 128 16.83 10.01 6.25
C LEU A 128 16.22 11.40 6.31
N SER A 129 14.95 11.57 5.90
CA SER A 129 14.23 12.86 5.96
C SER A 129 14.04 13.38 7.38
N TYR A 130 14.18 12.51 8.39
CA TYR A 130 14.13 12.86 9.81
C TYR A 130 15.48 12.73 10.52
N SER A 131 16.54 12.43 9.78
CA SER A 131 17.91 12.41 10.27
C SER A 131 18.51 13.83 10.27
N PRO A 132 19.67 14.08 10.91
CA PRO A 132 20.36 15.37 10.82
C PRO A 132 20.90 15.69 9.41
N LEU A 133 20.79 14.75 8.46
CA LEU A 133 21.13 14.99 7.07
C LEU A 133 20.12 15.97 6.48
N LYS A 134 20.60 17.06 5.90
CA LYS A 134 19.77 18.12 5.29
C LYS A 134 19.20 17.67 3.94
N VAL A 135 18.36 16.64 3.96
CA VAL A 135 17.70 16.08 2.77
C VAL A 135 16.72 17.12 2.18
N PRO A 136 16.64 17.27 0.84
CA PRO A 136 15.69 18.18 0.20
C PRO A 136 14.24 17.89 0.62
N LEU A 137 13.48 18.96 0.87
CA LEU A 137 12.06 18.86 1.21
C LEU A 137 11.29 18.23 0.04
N GLY A 138 10.47 17.21 0.34
CA GLY A 138 9.66 16.52 -0.66
C GLY A 138 10.35 15.35 -1.35
N LEU A 139 11.64 15.08 -1.07
CA LEU A 139 12.35 13.94 -1.64
C LEU A 139 11.71 12.60 -1.25
N ASP A 140 11.16 12.50 -0.03
CA ASP A 140 10.44 11.32 0.45
C ASP A 140 9.17 11.03 -0.37
N ARG A 141 8.37 12.06 -0.67
CA ARG A 141 7.22 11.94 -1.58
C ARG A 141 7.69 11.57 -3.00
N LEU A 142 8.72 12.24 -3.51
CA LEU A 142 9.23 11.96 -4.85
C LEU A 142 9.69 10.50 -4.97
N MET A 143 10.45 10.00 -4.01
CA MET A 143 10.95 8.62 -4.06
C MET A 143 9.84 7.58 -3.91
N LEU A 144 8.80 7.87 -3.11
CA LEU A 144 7.62 7.02 -3.07
C LEU A 144 6.87 7.04 -4.40
N SER A 145 6.70 8.20 -5.04
CA SER A 145 6.07 8.31 -6.36
C SER A 145 6.86 7.52 -7.41
N VAL A 146 8.18 7.66 -7.43
CA VAL A 146 9.07 6.89 -8.31
C VAL A 146 8.92 5.38 -8.09
N ALA A 147 8.85 4.92 -6.83
CA ALA A 147 8.65 3.51 -6.54
C ALA A 147 7.32 2.98 -7.09
N VAL A 148 6.23 3.73 -6.93
CA VAL A 148 4.90 3.36 -7.46
C VAL A 148 4.85 3.45 -9.00
N PHE A 149 5.57 4.41 -9.62
CA PHE A 149 5.73 4.43 -11.07
C PHE A 149 6.49 3.20 -11.58
N VAL A 150 7.59 2.82 -10.91
CA VAL A 150 8.36 1.62 -11.26
C VAL A 150 7.49 0.37 -11.12
N GLU A 151 6.68 0.25 -10.05
CA GLU A 151 5.66 -0.80 -9.92
C GLU A 151 4.75 -0.81 -11.15
N GLY A 152 4.13 0.32 -11.49
CA GLY A 152 3.20 0.42 -12.61
C GLY A 152 3.82 0.04 -13.97
N PHE A 153 5.04 0.48 -14.26
CA PHE A 153 5.71 0.14 -15.51
C PHE A 153 6.13 -1.33 -15.58
N LEU A 154 6.69 -1.89 -14.50
CA LEU A 154 7.03 -3.32 -14.44
C LEU A 154 5.77 -4.18 -14.62
N PHE A 155 4.68 -3.78 -13.97
CA PHE A 155 3.41 -4.48 -14.04
C PHE A 155 2.75 -4.37 -15.42
N TYR A 156 2.83 -3.22 -16.08
CA TYR A 156 2.32 -3.03 -17.44
C TYR A 156 2.95 -4.03 -18.43
N TYR A 157 4.28 -4.16 -18.41
CA TYR A 157 4.97 -5.12 -19.27
C TYR A 157 4.83 -6.58 -18.83
N HIS A 158 4.46 -6.83 -17.57
CA HIS A 158 4.12 -8.18 -17.10
C HIS A 158 2.79 -8.69 -17.68
N VAL A 159 1.86 -7.76 -17.94
CA VAL A 159 0.47 -8.04 -18.35
C VAL A 159 0.32 -8.05 -19.88
N LEU A 160 1.30 -7.49 -20.61
CA LEU A 160 1.27 -7.44 -22.06
C LEU A 160 1.19 -8.86 -22.65
N HIS A 161 0.27 -9.08 -23.61
CA HIS A 161 0.02 -10.35 -24.29
C HIS A 161 -0.66 -11.46 -23.46
N ARG A 162 -1.30 -11.11 -22.34
CA ARG A 162 -2.22 -12.02 -21.63
C ARG A 162 -3.57 -12.15 -22.35
N PRO A 163 -4.38 -13.18 -22.05
CA PRO A 163 -5.75 -13.26 -22.57
C PRO A 163 -6.60 -12.05 -22.20
N MET A 164 -7.69 -11.80 -22.94
CA MET A 164 -8.44 -10.54 -22.87
C MET A 164 -8.93 -10.18 -21.47
N LEU A 165 -9.54 -11.12 -20.74
CA LEU A 165 -10.02 -10.90 -19.38
C LEU A 165 -8.86 -10.65 -18.39
N ASP A 166 -7.82 -11.48 -18.45
CA ASP A 166 -6.61 -11.36 -17.63
C ASP A 166 -5.91 -10.00 -17.87
N GLN A 167 -5.77 -9.60 -19.12
CA GLN A 167 -5.22 -8.30 -19.48
C GLN A 167 -6.10 -7.15 -18.97
N HIS A 168 -7.42 -7.25 -19.13
CA HIS A 168 -8.35 -6.20 -18.74
C HIS A 168 -8.38 -5.99 -17.22
N ILE A 169 -8.51 -7.06 -16.43
CA ILE A 169 -8.59 -6.98 -14.98
C ILE A 169 -7.30 -6.38 -14.38
N HIS A 170 -6.14 -6.71 -14.94
CA HIS A 170 -4.87 -6.12 -14.57
C HIS A 170 -4.69 -4.68 -15.07
N SER A 171 -5.25 -4.32 -16.23
CA SER A 171 -5.20 -2.94 -16.72
C SER A 171 -5.96 -1.97 -15.81
N LEU A 172 -7.06 -2.42 -15.20
CA LEU A 172 -7.79 -1.64 -14.19
C LEU A 172 -6.94 -1.41 -12.93
N LEU A 173 -6.13 -2.39 -12.53
CA LEU A 173 -5.16 -2.21 -11.44
C LEU A 173 -4.15 -1.11 -11.75
N LEU A 174 -3.65 -1.05 -12.99
CA LEU A 174 -2.72 0.00 -13.42
C LEU A 174 -3.33 1.40 -13.30
N VAL A 175 -4.65 1.55 -13.49
CA VAL A 175 -5.33 2.84 -13.27
C VAL A 175 -5.18 3.29 -11.81
N ALA A 176 -5.35 2.39 -10.85
CA ALA A 176 -5.15 2.69 -9.44
C ALA A 176 -3.67 3.01 -9.12
N ILE A 177 -2.74 2.21 -9.66
CA ILE A 177 -1.29 2.38 -9.43
C ILE A 177 -0.80 3.73 -9.98
N PHE A 178 -1.05 4.01 -11.27
CA PHE A 178 -0.63 5.27 -11.88
C PHE A 178 -1.36 6.47 -11.27
N GLY A 179 -2.66 6.36 -10.99
CA GLY A 179 -3.40 7.40 -10.26
C GLY A 179 -2.76 7.71 -8.90
N GLY A 180 -2.35 6.66 -8.17
CA GLY A 180 -1.64 6.78 -6.90
C GLY A 180 -0.28 7.44 -7.08
N ALA A 181 0.52 7.00 -8.05
CA ALA A 181 1.83 7.56 -8.39
C ALA A 181 1.75 9.07 -8.71
N PHE A 182 0.76 9.48 -9.50
CA PHE A 182 0.50 10.88 -9.82
C PHE A 182 0.03 11.67 -8.59
N SER A 183 -0.85 11.11 -7.76
CA SER A 183 -1.25 11.76 -6.50
C SER A 183 -0.05 12.03 -5.61
N ILE A 184 0.85 11.04 -5.43
CA ILE A 184 2.08 11.19 -4.64
C ILE A 184 3.00 12.25 -5.27
N LEU A 185 3.12 12.28 -6.60
CA LEU A 185 3.93 13.27 -7.29
C LEU A 185 3.41 14.68 -7.03
N LEU A 186 2.09 14.89 -7.02
CA LEU A 186 1.49 16.17 -6.69
C LEU A 186 1.79 16.57 -5.24
N GLU A 187 1.87 15.62 -4.29
CA GLU A 187 2.27 15.89 -2.89
C GLU A 187 3.70 16.45 -2.75
N VAL A 188 4.56 16.30 -3.77
CA VAL A 188 5.89 16.96 -3.80
C VAL A 188 5.73 18.49 -3.86
N PHE A 189 4.77 18.97 -4.63
CA PHE A 189 4.52 20.40 -4.83
C PHE A 189 3.48 20.95 -3.85
N LEU A 190 2.46 20.15 -3.53
CA LEU A 190 1.32 20.49 -2.69
C LEU A 190 1.41 19.75 -1.35
N ARG A 191 2.51 20.00 -0.63
CA ARG A 191 2.83 19.29 0.62
C ARG A 191 1.76 19.50 1.70
N ASP A 192 1.53 18.44 2.49
CA ASP A 192 0.60 18.43 3.63
C ASP A 192 -0.86 18.77 3.23
N ASN A 193 -1.20 18.61 1.95
CA ASN A 193 -2.57 18.71 1.47
C ASN A 193 -3.33 17.43 1.82
N VAL A 194 -4.17 17.50 2.86
CA VAL A 194 -4.96 16.36 3.35
C VAL A 194 -5.82 15.72 2.26
N THR A 195 -6.32 16.49 1.27
CA THR A 195 -7.12 15.94 0.18
C THR A 195 -6.30 15.00 -0.69
N LEU A 196 -5.06 15.36 -1.04
CA LEU A 196 -4.16 14.48 -1.79
C LEU A 196 -3.73 13.26 -0.97
N GLU A 197 -3.41 13.47 0.32
CA GLU A 197 -3.03 12.38 1.23
C GLU A 197 -4.17 11.34 1.39
N LEU A 198 -5.43 11.79 1.51
CA LEU A 198 -6.61 10.92 1.59
C LEU A 198 -6.95 10.29 0.23
N PHE A 199 -6.78 11.01 -0.88
CA PHE A 199 -7.00 10.48 -2.22
C PHE A 199 -6.00 9.36 -2.55
N ARG A 200 -4.72 9.55 -2.21
CA ARG A 200 -3.74 8.46 -2.30
C ARG A 200 -4.13 7.26 -1.44
N ALA A 201 -4.57 7.48 -0.21
CA ALA A 201 -4.98 6.39 0.68
C ALA A 201 -6.16 5.60 0.07
N SER A 202 -7.16 6.27 -0.51
CA SER A 202 -8.29 5.60 -1.17
C SER A 202 -7.87 4.78 -2.38
N LEU A 203 -6.96 5.30 -3.21
CA LEU A 203 -6.40 4.56 -4.35
C LEU A 203 -5.55 3.36 -3.92
N THR A 204 -4.84 3.47 -2.79
CA THR A 204 -4.05 2.36 -2.23
C THR A 204 -4.95 1.25 -1.68
N ILE A 205 -6.08 1.60 -1.05
CA ILE A 205 -7.12 0.63 -0.65
C ILE A 205 -7.71 -0.04 -1.89
N LEU A 206 -8.04 0.73 -2.94
CA LEU A 206 -8.52 0.19 -4.20
C LEU A 206 -7.51 -0.80 -4.79
N GLN A 207 -6.24 -0.42 -4.92
CA GLN A 207 -5.14 -1.27 -5.38
C GLN A 207 -5.08 -2.59 -4.58
N GLY A 208 -5.10 -2.51 -3.24
CA GLY A 208 -5.05 -3.68 -2.38
C GLY A 208 -6.25 -4.63 -2.53
N THR A 209 -7.47 -4.09 -2.49
CA THR A 209 -8.68 -4.91 -2.68
C THR A 209 -8.79 -5.48 -4.09
N TRP A 210 -8.26 -4.77 -5.09
CA TRP A 210 -8.31 -5.21 -6.48
C TRP A 210 -7.31 -6.32 -6.78
N PHE A 211 -6.14 -6.32 -6.15
CA PHE A 211 -5.24 -7.47 -6.16
C PHE A 211 -5.95 -8.74 -5.66
N TRP A 212 -6.73 -8.64 -4.57
CA TRP A 212 -7.56 -9.76 -4.11
C TRP A 212 -8.60 -10.18 -5.16
N GLN A 213 -9.28 -9.21 -5.79
CA GLN A 213 -10.26 -9.49 -6.85
C GLN A 213 -9.63 -10.24 -8.03
N ILE A 214 -8.43 -9.84 -8.47
CA ILE A 214 -7.67 -10.56 -9.50
C ILE A 214 -7.41 -12.01 -9.06
N GLY A 215 -6.95 -12.20 -7.81
CA GLY A 215 -6.75 -13.52 -7.24
C GLY A 215 -8.01 -14.39 -7.31
N PHE A 216 -9.17 -13.86 -6.93
CA PHE A 216 -10.44 -14.60 -6.96
C PHE A 216 -10.91 -14.95 -8.38
N VAL A 217 -10.73 -14.05 -9.34
CA VAL A 217 -11.20 -14.24 -10.73
C VAL A 217 -10.31 -15.22 -11.48
N LEU A 218 -8.99 -15.04 -11.42
CA LEU A 218 -8.03 -15.86 -12.18
C LEU A 218 -7.66 -17.16 -11.47
N TYR A 219 -7.78 -17.21 -10.13
CA TYR A 219 -7.39 -18.37 -9.33
C TYR A 219 -8.43 -18.67 -8.23
N PRO A 220 -9.64 -19.15 -8.59
CA PRO A 220 -10.72 -19.41 -7.64
C PRO A 220 -10.24 -20.35 -6.50
N PRO A 221 -10.13 -19.87 -5.25
CA PRO A 221 -9.45 -20.63 -4.19
C PRO A 221 -10.24 -21.87 -3.74
N TRP A 222 -11.53 -21.93 -4.07
CA TRP A 222 -12.42 -23.05 -3.77
C TRP A 222 -12.69 -23.96 -4.97
N GLY A 223 -11.95 -23.81 -6.07
CA GLY A 223 -12.13 -24.64 -7.26
C GLY A 223 -13.47 -24.42 -7.96
N GLY A 224 -14.00 -23.20 -7.90
CA GLY A 224 -15.16 -22.79 -8.71
C GLY A 224 -14.86 -22.86 -10.21
N PRO A 225 -15.89 -22.74 -11.07
CA PRO A 225 -15.68 -22.75 -12.52
C PRO A 225 -14.80 -21.57 -12.95
N ASP A 226 -13.92 -21.83 -13.92
CA ASP A 226 -13.09 -20.79 -14.52
C ASP A 226 -13.97 -19.78 -15.28
N TRP A 227 -13.54 -18.53 -15.30
CA TRP A 227 -14.21 -17.47 -16.05
C TRP A 227 -13.93 -17.61 -17.55
N ASP A 228 -14.94 -17.38 -18.40
CA ASP A 228 -14.73 -17.31 -19.84
C ASP A 228 -13.99 -16.01 -20.19
N GLU A 229 -12.72 -16.15 -20.60
CA GLU A 229 -11.84 -15.03 -20.92
C GLU A 229 -12.24 -14.26 -22.19
N LYS A 230 -13.12 -14.83 -23.02
CA LYS A 230 -13.60 -14.22 -24.27
C LYS A 230 -15.00 -13.63 -24.14
N ASP A 231 -15.68 -13.89 -23.02
CA ASP A 231 -17.01 -13.34 -22.80
C ASP A 231 -16.94 -11.84 -22.49
N HIS A 232 -17.58 -11.05 -23.35
CA HIS A 232 -17.69 -9.61 -23.17
C HIS A 232 -18.47 -9.24 -21.91
N GLY A 233 -19.43 -10.08 -21.48
CA GLY A 233 -20.17 -9.89 -20.23
C GLY A 233 -19.26 -9.85 -19.01
N ASN A 234 -18.23 -10.70 -18.98
CA ASN A 234 -17.24 -10.70 -17.91
C ASN A 234 -16.42 -9.40 -17.88
N ILE A 235 -16.07 -8.85 -19.04
CA ILE A 235 -15.36 -7.56 -19.14
C ILE A 235 -16.22 -6.41 -18.60
N MET A 236 -17.50 -6.36 -18.98
CA MET A 236 -18.43 -5.35 -18.48
C MET A 236 -18.63 -5.47 -16.96
N PHE A 237 -18.83 -6.69 -16.47
CA PHE A 237 -19.01 -6.96 -15.04
C PHE A 237 -17.78 -6.56 -14.22
N ILE A 238 -16.57 -6.95 -14.66
CA ILE A 238 -15.33 -6.62 -13.98
C ILE A 238 -15.10 -5.10 -13.94
N THR A 239 -15.41 -4.40 -15.03
CA THR A 239 -15.32 -2.93 -15.07
C THR A 239 -16.25 -2.29 -14.05
N MET A 240 -17.50 -2.76 -13.94
CA MET A 240 -18.44 -2.29 -12.93
C MET A 240 -17.97 -2.62 -11.51
N CYS A 241 -17.48 -3.84 -11.29
CA CYS A 241 -16.95 -4.32 -10.01
C CYS A 241 -15.78 -3.44 -9.52
N PHE A 242 -14.91 -2.98 -10.41
CA PHE A 242 -13.82 -2.04 -10.07
C PHE A 242 -14.32 -0.76 -9.41
N PHE A 243 -15.37 -0.16 -9.95
CA PHE A 243 -15.95 1.05 -9.37
C PHE A 243 -16.76 0.78 -8.09
N TRP A 244 -17.29 -0.43 -7.91
CA TRP A 244 -17.85 -0.85 -6.62
C TRP A 244 -16.77 -0.97 -5.55
N HIS A 245 -15.60 -1.54 -5.88
CA HIS A 245 -14.44 -1.53 -5.00
C HIS A 245 -14.01 -0.11 -4.64
N TYR A 246 -14.02 0.81 -5.61
CA TYR A 246 -13.68 2.21 -5.32
C TYR A 246 -14.72 2.91 -4.44
N ALA A 247 -16.02 2.67 -4.68
CA ALA A 247 -17.08 3.16 -3.80
C ALA A 247 -16.93 2.62 -2.37
N ALA A 248 -16.59 1.34 -2.22
CA ALA A 248 -16.29 0.73 -0.92
C ALA A 248 -15.04 1.35 -0.27
N ALA A 249 -13.99 1.63 -1.03
CA ALA A 249 -12.80 2.33 -0.55
C ALA A 249 -13.16 3.73 -0.02
N LEU A 250 -13.98 4.50 -0.74
CA LEU A 250 -14.45 5.81 -0.29
C LEU A 250 -15.31 5.71 0.98
N LEU A 251 -16.15 4.68 1.10
CA LEU A 251 -16.92 4.43 2.32
C LEU A 251 -16.00 4.13 3.51
N ILE A 252 -14.98 3.29 3.33
CA ILE A 252 -13.96 3.02 4.34
C ILE A 252 -13.25 4.31 4.76
N MET A 253 -12.87 5.17 3.81
CA MET A 253 -12.28 6.48 4.09
C MET A 253 -13.21 7.34 4.96
N ALA A 254 -14.50 7.42 4.61
CA ALA A 254 -15.49 8.20 5.36
C ALA A 254 -15.70 7.67 6.78
N ILE A 255 -15.77 6.34 6.95
CA ILE A 255 -15.87 5.67 8.25
C ILE A 255 -14.63 6.00 9.09
N ASN A 256 -13.43 5.80 8.55
CA ASN A 256 -12.18 6.04 9.27
C ASN A 256 -12.01 7.51 9.65
N TYR A 257 -12.34 8.44 8.75
CA TYR A 257 -12.32 9.87 9.05
C TYR A 257 -13.30 10.21 10.18
N THR A 258 -14.53 9.68 10.12
CA THR A 258 -15.55 9.89 11.15
C THR A 258 -15.08 9.35 12.49
N LEU A 259 -14.69 8.08 12.58
CA LEU A 259 -14.17 7.47 13.82
C LEU A 259 -13.00 8.27 14.41
N THR A 260 -12.09 8.73 13.55
CA THR A 260 -10.97 9.57 13.97
C THR A 260 -11.43 10.93 14.51
N TYR A 261 -12.45 11.54 13.89
CA TYR A 261 -13.06 12.77 14.39
C TYR A 261 -13.64 12.59 15.79
N TRP A 262 -14.46 11.56 16.02
CA TRP A 262 -15.03 11.27 17.34
C TRP A 262 -13.93 11.06 18.39
N TYR A 263 -12.88 10.32 18.04
CA TYR A 263 -11.74 10.08 18.93
C TYR A 263 -10.98 11.37 19.28
N VAL A 264 -10.61 12.17 18.28
CA VAL A 264 -9.86 13.44 18.50
C VAL A 264 -10.72 14.46 19.25
N TRP A 265 -12.01 14.54 18.93
CA TRP A 265 -12.94 15.45 19.59
C TRP A 265 -13.09 15.10 21.07
N GLY A 266 -13.30 13.82 21.40
CA GLY A 266 -13.37 13.36 22.80
C GLY A 266 -12.09 13.66 23.59
N LEU A 267 -10.91 13.50 22.97
CA LEU A 267 -9.64 13.89 23.59
C LEU A 267 -9.55 15.41 23.86
N ALA A 268 -10.03 16.23 22.93
CA ALA A 268 -10.05 17.68 23.09
C ALA A 268 -10.98 18.13 24.21
N GLU A 269 -12.15 17.51 24.34
CA GLU A 269 -13.14 17.81 25.39
C GLU A 269 -12.60 17.45 26.80
N VAL A 270 -11.96 16.28 26.95
CA VAL A 270 -11.30 15.88 28.20
C VAL A 270 -10.18 16.85 28.58
N GLN A 271 -9.41 17.33 27.59
CA GLN A 271 -8.32 18.28 27.84
C GLN A 271 -8.84 19.68 28.23
N GLN A 272 -10.00 20.09 27.71
CA GLN A 272 -10.64 21.35 28.07
C GLN A 272 -11.26 21.29 29.47
N THR A 273 -11.94 20.20 29.83
CA THR A 273 -12.54 20.00 31.17
C THR A 273 -11.50 19.86 32.27
N SER A 274 -10.40 19.14 32.03
CA SER A 274 -9.26 19.07 32.96
C SER A 274 -8.51 20.40 33.11
N GLY A 275 -8.44 21.22 32.06
CA GLY A 275 -7.93 22.59 32.13
C GLY A 275 -8.78 23.53 33.00
N VAL A 276 -10.12 23.40 32.96
CA VAL A 276 -11.04 24.15 33.84
C VAL A 276 -10.87 23.73 35.30
N GLY A 277 -10.64 22.43 35.58
CA GLY A 277 -10.33 21.96 36.94
C GLY A 277 -9.05 22.58 37.51
N CYS A 278 -8.01 22.76 36.69
CA CYS A 278 -6.77 23.42 37.08
C CYS A 278 -6.95 24.93 37.33
N MET A 279 -7.82 25.60 36.56
CA MET A 279 -8.16 27.00 36.76
C MET A 279 -9.02 27.22 38.02
N MET A 280 -9.94 26.30 38.34
CA MET A 280 -10.73 26.33 39.58
C MET A 280 -9.84 26.13 40.83
N LEU A 281 -8.89 25.20 40.77
CA LEU A 281 -7.88 25.00 41.83
C LEU A 281 -6.96 26.23 41.99
N TYR A 282 -6.56 26.87 40.89
CA TYR A 282 -5.77 28.10 40.93
C TYR A 282 -6.55 29.28 41.55
N ILE A 283 -7.84 29.44 41.21
CA ILE A 283 -8.72 30.47 41.79
C ILE A 283 -8.98 30.19 43.28
N MET A 284 -9.18 28.92 43.68
CA MET A 284 -9.34 28.54 45.10
C MET A 284 -8.06 28.74 45.92
N ALA A 285 -6.89 28.47 45.35
CA ALA A 285 -5.59 28.70 45.99
C ALA A 285 -5.22 30.19 46.12
N HIS A 286 -5.77 31.06 45.27
CA HIS A 286 -5.57 32.51 45.35
C HIS A 286 -6.64 33.24 46.16
N SER A 287 -7.86 32.72 46.27
CA SER A 287 -8.94 33.28 47.10
C SER A 287 -8.67 33.12 48.61
N THR A 288 -7.93 32.09 49.00
CA THR A 288 -7.55 31.86 50.42
C THR A 288 -6.44 32.80 50.93
N LYS A 289 -5.75 33.54 50.05
CA LYS A 289 -4.74 34.54 50.45
C LYS A 289 -5.29 35.94 50.71
N SER A 290 -6.56 36.23 50.37
CA SER A 290 -7.17 37.56 50.57
C SER A 290 -8.02 37.69 51.84
N GLN A 291 -7.96 36.71 52.77
CA GLN A 291 -8.67 36.73 54.06
C GLN A 291 -7.71 36.71 55.26
N LEU A 292 -6.42 36.98 55.04
CA LEU A 292 -5.38 37.07 56.06
C LEU A 292 -4.61 38.39 55.92
N ILE A 293 -5.33 39.51 56.01
CA ILE A 293 -4.82 40.84 56.41
C ILE A 293 -5.91 41.50 57.26
#